data_AF-A0A959Z674-F1
#
_entry.id   AF-A0A959Z674-F1
#
_cell.length_a   1.000
_cell.length_b   1.000
_cell.length_c   1.000
_cell.angle_alpha   90.00
_cell.angle_beta   90.00
_cell.angle_gamma   90.00
#
_symmetry.space_group_name_H-M   'P 1'
#
loop_
_entity.id
_entity.type
_entity.pdbx_description
1 polymer ?
#
loop_
_entity_poly.entity_id
_entity_poly.type
_entity_poly.pdbx_seq_one_letter_code
_entity_poly.pdbx_strand_id
1 'polypeptide(L)'
;MDKGFFFDLNKCVGCHACVVACEIENGREQHQPWRAISTFNAFQHPDLPVFHYSLACNHCEDAPCAHNCPAVAFIREEGIQTIKHLADKCIGCKYCTWACPYDAPKFIDTTGVVEKCTLCQHRLEENKKPACANLCPTGALDFREIEIKEQSRIAGFTEIGVTPRIEVMELRQKKGPEMAKDISKEEIKTYKSLSSKTASKITLKREWVLVLFTLIVAFLNGYFVAGMFEYKEFSPWLFGGLGVLSLGLSSVHLGKKLKAWRAVLNIRNSWLSREILFYSLFLSTGMLWFFLPQTNYLGYAVILFGYAAAWSVDKVYLVLIPKTRIGWHSSSIFLSSLLVMSLFGVDHLITAIILGIKFLLYTYRKIYFQMHAYPINYWLSIPRIIFGFIVPVLLFPNYYEPTPLNFMIFIGIGELMDRIEFYLEADIITPKKQIELDLLQKLENITS
;
A
#
# COMPACT_ATOMS: atom_id res chain seq x y z
N MET A 1 -13.86 0.88 -31.14
CA MET A 1 -13.96 -0.23 -30.18
C MET A 1 -12.62 -0.40 -29.51
N ASP A 2 -12.61 -0.62 -28.20
CA ASP A 2 -11.37 -0.73 -27.42
C ASP A 2 -10.71 -2.10 -27.60
N LYS A 3 -9.38 -2.12 -27.73
CA LYS A 3 -8.61 -3.36 -27.74
C LYS A 3 -8.07 -3.67 -26.35
N GLY A 4 -8.04 -4.96 -26.01
CA GLY A 4 -7.52 -5.45 -24.74
C GLY A 4 -7.34 -6.96 -24.75
N PHE A 5 -6.98 -7.51 -23.59
CA PHE A 5 -6.88 -8.95 -23.45
C PHE A 5 -8.27 -9.58 -23.36
N PHE A 6 -8.44 -10.73 -24.02
CA PHE A 6 -9.56 -11.62 -23.77
C PHE A 6 -9.01 -12.90 -23.13
N PHE A 7 -9.63 -13.37 -22.05
CA PHE A 7 -9.19 -14.56 -21.33
C PHE A 7 -10.35 -15.53 -21.06
N ASP A 8 -10.27 -16.74 -21.60
CA ASP A 8 -11.24 -17.81 -21.38
C ASP A 8 -10.74 -18.80 -20.31
N LEU A 9 -11.33 -18.73 -19.11
CA LEU A 9 -11.00 -19.63 -18.00
C LEU A 9 -11.22 -21.11 -18.35
N ASN A 10 -12.15 -21.42 -19.26
CA ASN A 10 -12.51 -22.78 -19.62
C ASN A 10 -11.47 -23.45 -20.53
N LYS A 11 -10.56 -22.67 -21.14
CA LYS A 11 -9.54 -23.16 -22.08
C LYS A 11 -8.13 -23.13 -21.49
N CYS A 12 -7.91 -22.43 -20.38
CA CYS A 12 -6.57 -22.28 -19.83
C CYS A 12 -6.15 -23.55 -19.08
N VAL A 13 -5.11 -24.22 -19.58
CA VAL A 13 -4.53 -25.43 -18.97
C VAL A 13 -3.27 -25.15 -18.15
N GLY A 14 -2.97 -23.87 -17.86
CA GLY A 14 -1.82 -23.51 -17.04
C GLY A 14 -0.46 -23.88 -17.62
N CYS A 15 -0.30 -23.99 -18.95
CA CYS A 15 0.94 -24.49 -19.57
C CYS A 15 2.15 -23.54 -19.52
N HIS A 16 2.01 -22.33 -18.94
CA HIS A 16 3.05 -21.30 -18.87
C HIS A 16 3.62 -20.77 -20.21
N ALA A 17 3.14 -21.24 -21.37
CA ALA A 17 3.60 -20.77 -22.68
C ALA A 17 3.52 -19.24 -22.82
N CYS A 18 2.44 -18.63 -22.33
CA CYS A 18 2.26 -17.17 -22.35
C CYS A 18 3.31 -16.40 -21.51
N VAL A 19 3.87 -17.02 -20.47
CA VAL A 19 4.93 -16.44 -19.62
C VAL A 19 6.26 -16.51 -20.37
N VAL A 20 6.61 -17.70 -20.86
CA VAL A 20 7.84 -17.93 -21.65
C VAL A 20 7.89 -17.04 -22.89
N ALA A 21 6.78 -16.91 -23.63
CA ALA A 21 6.68 -16.01 -24.76
C ALA A 21 6.98 -14.55 -24.38
N CYS A 22 6.44 -14.10 -23.25
CA CYS A 22 6.66 -12.75 -22.76
C CYS A 22 8.13 -12.53 -22.39
N GLU A 23 8.76 -13.52 -21.77
CA GLU A 23 10.16 -13.45 -21.36
C GLU A 23 11.11 -13.40 -22.54
N ILE A 24 10.95 -14.32 -23.51
CA ILE A 24 11.77 -14.39 -24.72
C ILE A 24 11.64 -13.11 -25.53
N GLU A 25 10.41 -12.66 -25.78
CA GLU A 25 10.14 -11.47 -26.60
C GLU A 25 10.77 -10.19 -26.01
N ASN A 26 10.81 -10.08 -24.68
CA ASN A 26 11.25 -8.87 -23.99
C ASN A 26 12.64 -9.01 -23.34
N GLY A 27 13.35 -10.11 -23.58
CA GLY A 27 14.67 -10.37 -23.01
C GLY A 27 14.70 -10.35 -21.47
N ARG A 28 13.73 -10.99 -20.82
CA ARG A 28 13.54 -10.92 -19.35
C ARG A 28 13.97 -12.20 -18.63
N GLU A 29 14.51 -12.02 -17.43
CA GLU A 29 14.81 -13.12 -16.50
C GLU A 29 13.56 -13.62 -15.76
N GLN A 30 13.51 -14.91 -15.45
CA GLN A 30 12.34 -15.60 -14.88
C GLN A 30 11.94 -15.18 -13.46
N HIS A 31 12.82 -14.48 -12.73
CA HIS A 31 12.62 -14.22 -11.30
C HIS A 31 11.54 -13.15 -11.04
N GLN A 32 11.23 -12.27 -12.01
CA GLN A 32 10.18 -11.26 -11.89
C GLN A 32 9.37 -11.14 -13.19
N PRO A 33 8.50 -12.12 -13.47
CA PRO A 33 7.81 -12.18 -14.75
C PRO A 33 6.73 -11.09 -14.83
N TRP A 34 6.60 -10.46 -16.01
CA TRP A 34 5.56 -9.44 -16.27
C TRP A 34 4.17 -10.04 -16.46
N ARG A 35 4.10 -11.33 -16.80
CA ARG A 35 2.88 -12.13 -16.88
C ARG A 35 3.05 -13.35 -15.99
N ALA A 36 2.05 -13.67 -15.17
CA ALA A 36 2.11 -14.81 -14.27
C ALA A 36 0.83 -15.65 -14.38
N ILE A 37 0.98 -16.96 -14.22
CA ILE A 37 -0.13 -17.88 -14.01
C ILE A 37 -0.35 -18.04 -12.50
N SER A 38 -1.60 -17.90 -12.07
CA SER A 38 -2.04 -18.25 -10.72
C SER A 38 -3.11 -19.32 -10.82
N THR A 39 -3.00 -20.36 -10.01
CA THR A 39 -3.92 -21.51 -10.04
C THR A 39 -4.90 -21.39 -8.88
N PHE A 40 -6.19 -21.36 -9.18
CA PHE A 40 -7.22 -21.53 -8.16
C PHE A 40 -7.31 -23.01 -7.79
N ASN A 41 -7.46 -23.31 -6.50
CA ASN A 41 -7.51 -24.67 -5.96
C ASN A 41 -6.25 -25.51 -6.33
N ALA A 42 -5.06 -24.93 -6.16
CA ALA A 42 -3.80 -25.60 -6.52
C ALA A 42 -3.52 -26.91 -5.74
N PHE A 43 -4.12 -27.05 -4.56
CA PHE A 43 -4.04 -28.27 -3.75
C PHE A 43 -5.13 -29.31 -4.11
N GLN A 44 -5.96 -29.02 -5.12
CA GLN A 44 -6.90 -29.95 -5.74
C GLN A 44 -8.01 -30.45 -4.79
N HIS A 45 -8.64 -29.54 -4.04
CA HIS A 45 -9.86 -29.87 -3.30
C HIS A 45 -10.92 -30.47 -4.25
N PRO A 46 -11.54 -31.60 -3.88
CA PRO A 46 -12.52 -32.29 -4.71
C PRO A 46 -13.79 -31.48 -5.01
N ASP A 47 -14.30 -30.71 -4.04
CA ASP A 47 -15.54 -29.93 -4.22
C ASP A 47 -15.34 -28.61 -4.97
N LEU A 48 -14.09 -28.27 -5.29
CA LEU A 48 -13.75 -26.98 -5.90
C LEU A 48 -13.22 -27.17 -7.31
N PRO A 49 -13.56 -26.26 -8.25
CA PRO A 49 -13.00 -26.29 -9.58
C PRO A 49 -11.51 -25.99 -9.51
N VAL A 50 -10.72 -26.57 -10.42
CA VAL A 50 -9.34 -26.16 -10.68
C VAL A 50 -9.33 -25.35 -11.96
N PHE A 51 -8.76 -24.16 -11.91
CA PHE A 51 -8.58 -23.34 -13.10
C PHE A 51 -7.33 -22.48 -12.96
N HIS A 52 -6.79 -22.09 -14.11
CA HIS A 52 -5.59 -21.28 -14.20
C HIS A 52 -5.93 -19.89 -14.72
N TYR A 53 -5.29 -18.89 -14.11
CA TYR A 53 -5.54 -17.50 -14.42
C TYR A 53 -4.25 -16.80 -14.82
N SER A 54 -4.22 -16.23 -16.04
CA SER A 54 -3.05 -15.55 -16.59
C SER A 54 -3.20 -14.04 -16.50
N LEU A 55 -2.40 -13.42 -15.63
CA LEU A 55 -2.45 -11.98 -15.40
C LEU A 55 -1.16 -11.30 -15.81
N ALA A 56 -1.31 -10.07 -16.30
CA ALA A 56 -0.23 -9.13 -16.60
C ALA A 56 -0.74 -7.71 -16.31
N CYS A 57 -0.01 -6.68 -16.76
CA CYS A 57 -0.59 -5.32 -16.78
C CYS A 57 -1.82 -5.29 -17.70
N ASN A 58 -2.95 -4.80 -17.20
CA ASN A 58 -4.19 -4.68 -17.95
C ASN A 58 -4.33 -3.33 -18.67
N HIS A 59 -3.31 -2.46 -18.65
CA HIS A 59 -3.33 -1.14 -19.31
C HIS A 59 -4.65 -0.37 -19.08
N CYS A 60 -5.10 -0.32 -17.83
CA CYS A 60 -6.42 0.15 -17.43
C CYS A 60 -6.78 1.52 -18.02
N GLU A 61 -8.08 1.76 -18.20
CA GLU A 61 -8.61 3.04 -18.63
C GLU A 61 -8.34 4.11 -17.56
N ASP A 62 -8.88 3.91 -16.36
CA ASP A 62 -8.38 4.58 -15.18
C ASP A 62 -7.22 3.78 -14.60
N ALA A 63 -5.99 4.30 -14.70
CA ALA A 63 -4.78 3.60 -14.30
C ALA A 63 -4.23 4.14 -12.98
N PRO A 64 -4.45 3.46 -11.83
CA PRO A 64 -3.99 3.94 -10.53
C PRO A 64 -2.47 4.14 -10.47
N CYS A 65 -1.69 3.35 -11.22
CA CYS A 65 -0.24 3.50 -11.28
C CYS A 65 0.19 4.80 -11.98
N ALA A 66 -0.54 5.23 -13.01
CA ALA A 66 -0.28 6.49 -13.69
C ALA A 66 -0.80 7.68 -12.87
N HIS A 67 -2.03 7.57 -12.35
CA HIS A 67 -2.67 8.60 -11.53
C HIS A 67 -1.82 8.98 -10.31
N ASN A 68 -1.30 7.98 -9.58
CA ASN A 68 -0.57 8.19 -8.33
C ASN A 68 0.93 8.44 -8.50
N CYS A 69 1.50 8.30 -9.70
CA CYS A 69 2.95 8.42 -9.90
C CYS A 69 3.44 9.85 -9.62
N PRO A 70 4.31 10.08 -8.63
CA PRO A 70 4.75 11.44 -8.29
C PRO A 70 5.64 12.06 -9.38
N ALA A 71 6.37 11.21 -10.12
CA ALA A 71 7.35 11.62 -11.12
C ALA A 71 6.79 11.72 -12.55
N VAL A 72 5.48 11.48 -12.73
CA VAL A 72 4.80 11.42 -14.03
C VAL A 72 5.57 10.51 -15.00
N ALA A 73 5.92 9.32 -14.52
CA ALA A 73 6.71 8.32 -15.25
C ALA A 73 5.83 7.34 -16.04
N PHE A 74 4.53 7.63 -16.17
CA PHE A 74 3.61 6.87 -17.00
C PHE A 74 2.90 7.82 -17.96
N ILE A 75 2.76 7.40 -19.21
CA ILE A 75 1.98 8.10 -20.23
C ILE A 75 0.96 7.15 -20.85
N ARG A 76 -0.17 7.69 -21.28
CA ARG A 76 -1.09 6.97 -22.17
C ARG A 76 -0.70 7.32 -23.59
N GLU A 77 -0.33 6.32 -24.38
CA GLU A 77 -0.04 6.55 -25.80
C GLU A 77 -1.32 6.57 -26.62
N GLU A 78 -1.33 7.41 -27.65
CA GLU A 78 -2.43 7.49 -28.60
C GLU A 78 -2.51 6.21 -29.46
N GLY A 79 -3.71 5.87 -29.93
CA GLY A 79 -3.96 4.64 -30.69
C GLY A 79 -4.42 3.48 -29.81
N ILE A 80 -3.52 2.59 -29.41
CA ILE A 80 -3.86 1.36 -28.64
C ILE A 80 -4.09 1.67 -27.15
N GLN A 81 -3.89 2.91 -26.72
CA GLN A 81 -4.15 3.37 -25.36
C GLN A 81 -3.37 2.60 -24.30
N THR A 82 -2.12 2.27 -24.63
CA THR A 82 -1.18 1.63 -23.71
C THR A 82 -0.76 2.61 -22.62
N ILE A 83 -0.87 2.18 -21.36
CA ILE A 83 -0.10 2.81 -20.28
C ILE A 83 1.38 2.42 -20.44
N LYS A 84 2.22 3.32 -20.93
CA LYS A 84 3.67 3.13 -21.08
C LYS A 84 4.43 3.67 -19.89
N HIS A 85 5.43 2.94 -19.42
CA HIS A 85 6.34 3.40 -18.37
C HIS A 85 7.60 4.02 -18.99
N LEU A 86 7.99 5.19 -18.48
CA LEU A 86 9.16 5.95 -18.91
C LEU A 86 10.27 5.80 -17.86
N ALA A 87 11.17 4.84 -18.08
CA ALA A 87 12.22 4.47 -17.12
C ALA A 87 13.18 5.64 -16.80
N ASP A 88 13.40 6.54 -17.77
CA ASP A 88 14.19 7.75 -17.61
C ASP A 88 13.54 8.77 -16.65
N LYS A 89 12.22 8.78 -16.53
CA LYS A 89 11.49 9.67 -15.60
C LYS A 89 11.28 9.04 -14.22
N CYS A 90 11.42 7.73 -14.11
CA CYS A 90 11.16 6.98 -12.89
C CYS A 90 12.19 7.30 -11.78
N ILE A 91 11.69 7.55 -10.57
CA ILE A 91 12.51 7.79 -9.37
C ILE A 91 12.70 6.53 -8.51
N GLY A 92 12.03 5.43 -8.86
CA GLY A 92 12.10 4.19 -8.10
C GLY A 92 11.46 4.26 -6.70
N CYS A 93 10.38 5.04 -6.52
CA CYS A 93 9.68 5.19 -5.23
C CYS A 93 8.78 4.02 -4.83
N LYS A 94 8.56 3.04 -5.72
CA LYS A 94 7.72 1.85 -5.52
C LYS A 94 6.22 2.10 -5.27
N TYR A 95 5.77 3.35 -5.18
CA TYR A 95 4.37 3.68 -4.89
C TYR A 95 3.38 3.06 -5.88
N CYS A 96 3.71 3.01 -7.18
CA CYS A 96 2.88 2.35 -8.19
C CYS A 96 2.76 0.83 -7.99
N THR A 97 3.70 0.19 -7.28
CA THR A 97 3.62 -1.23 -6.92
C THR A 97 2.59 -1.47 -5.82
N TRP A 98 2.27 -0.44 -5.04
CA TRP A 98 1.21 -0.46 -4.03
C TRP A 98 -0.15 -0.12 -4.66
N ALA A 99 -0.17 0.87 -5.54
CA ALA A 99 -1.40 1.33 -6.19
C ALA A 99 -1.98 0.35 -7.21
N CYS A 100 -1.18 -0.54 -7.80
CA CYS A 100 -1.68 -1.43 -8.84
C CYS A 100 -2.41 -2.65 -8.24
N PRO A 101 -3.72 -2.81 -8.51
CA PRO A 101 -4.51 -3.90 -7.95
C PRO A 101 -4.15 -5.27 -8.56
N TYR A 102 -3.48 -5.27 -9.71
CA TYR A 102 -3.05 -6.46 -10.45
C TYR A 102 -1.58 -6.83 -10.21
N ASP A 103 -0.91 -6.13 -9.28
CA ASP A 103 0.50 -6.39 -8.94
C ASP A 103 1.44 -6.34 -10.17
N ALA A 104 1.12 -5.50 -11.17
CA ALA A 104 1.81 -5.50 -12.45
C ALA A 104 3.16 -4.75 -12.45
N PRO A 105 3.31 -3.57 -11.83
CA PRO A 105 4.62 -2.93 -11.68
C PRO A 105 5.51 -3.69 -10.68
N LYS A 106 6.70 -4.07 -11.14
CA LYS A 106 7.72 -4.75 -10.34
C LYS A 106 8.94 -3.85 -10.20
N PHE A 107 9.45 -3.69 -8.98
CA PHE A 107 10.69 -2.94 -8.77
C PHE A 107 11.89 -3.83 -9.08
N ILE A 108 12.77 -3.36 -9.95
CA ILE A 108 13.97 -4.07 -10.35
C ILE A 108 15.16 -3.47 -9.60
N ASP A 109 15.76 -4.24 -8.69
CA ASP A 109 16.84 -3.76 -7.83
C ASP A 109 18.09 -3.36 -8.63
N THR A 110 18.40 -4.07 -9.72
CA THR A 110 19.57 -3.80 -10.57
C THR A 110 19.46 -2.48 -11.33
N THR A 111 18.27 -2.15 -11.84
CA THR A 111 18.05 -0.90 -12.59
C THR A 111 17.58 0.24 -11.70
N GLY A 112 17.09 -0.03 -10.49
CA GLY A 112 16.58 0.97 -9.54
C GLY A 112 15.29 1.64 -9.99
N VAL A 113 14.55 1.03 -10.93
CA VAL A 113 13.27 1.54 -11.44
C VAL A 113 12.24 0.42 -11.45
N VAL A 114 10.97 0.78 -11.67
CA VAL A 114 9.93 -0.21 -11.87
C VAL A 114 9.87 -0.63 -13.33
N GLU A 115 9.45 -1.86 -13.57
CA GLU A 115 9.19 -2.41 -14.89
C GLU A 115 7.85 -3.14 -14.89
N LYS A 116 7.24 -3.26 -16.07
CA LYS A 116 5.94 -3.91 -16.26
C LYS A 116 5.75 -4.25 -17.74
N CYS A 117 4.73 -5.07 -18.02
CA CYS A 117 4.25 -5.32 -19.38
C CYS A 117 4.06 -4.02 -20.19
N THR A 118 4.56 -4.04 -21.42
CA THR A 118 4.50 -2.97 -22.43
C THR A 118 3.38 -3.20 -23.45
N LEU A 119 2.53 -4.21 -23.24
CA LEU A 119 1.58 -4.74 -24.21
C LEU A 119 2.22 -5.23 -25.52
N CYS A 120 3.54 -5.49 -25.54
CA CYS A 120 4.30 -5.74 -26.76
C CYS A 120 4.02 -4.66 -27.83
N GLN A 121 4.06 -3.38 -27.42
CA GLN A 121 3.79 -2.25 -28.31
C GLN A 121 4.50 -2.36 -29.67
N HIS A 122 5.77 -2.74 -29.67
CA HIS A 122 6.57 -2.94 -30.87
C HIS A 122 5.99 -3.97 -31.85
N ARG A 123 5.34 -5.03 -31.36
CA ARG A 123 4.63 -6.01 -32.20
C ARG A 123 3.33 -5.44 -32.74
N LEU A 124 2.62 -4.69 -31.91
CA LEU A 124 1.33 -4.12 -32.29
C LEU A 124 1.47 -3.06 -33.38
N GLU A 125 2.56 -2.29 -33.38
CA GLU A 125 2.93 -1.36 -34.46
C GLU A 125 3.13 -2.07 -35.80
N GLU A 126 3.51 -3.35 -35.77
CA GLU A 126 3.61 -4.22 -36.94
C GLU A 126 2.32 -5.04 -37.22
N ASN A 127 1.20 -4.67 -36.62
CA ASN A 127 -0.08 -5.39 -36.69
C ASN A 127 -0.02 -6.86 -36.20
N LYS A 128 0.96 -7.20 -35.35
CA LYS A 128 1.08 -8.53 -34.72
C LYS A 128 0.47 -8.52 -33.34
N LYS A 129 -0.12 -9.65 -32.93
CA LYS A 129 -0.61 -9.82 -31.54
C LYS A 129 0.57 -9.80 -30.55
N PRO A 130 0.33 -9.42 -29.27
CA PRO A 130 1.32 -9.56 -28.22
C PRO A 130 1.81 -11.00 -28.10
N ALA A 131 3.09 -11.22 -27.81
CA ALA A 131 3.72 -12.55 -27.85
C ALA A 131 2.97 -13.59 -27.00
N CYS A 132 2.50 -13.20 -25.81
CA CYS A 132 1.75 -14.07 -24.92
C CYS A 132 0.40 -14.55 -25.51
N ALA A 133 -0.32 -13.67 -26.21
CA ALA A 133 -1.58 -13.99 -26.87
C ALA A 133 -1.34 -14.78 -28.17
N ASN A 134 -0.30 -14.42 -28.91
CA ASN A 134 0.08 -15.11 -30.14
C ASN A 134 0.48 -16.58 -29.90
N LEU A 135 1.17 -16.88 -28.79
CA LEU A 135 1.64 -18.24 -28.50
C LEU A 135 0.56 -19.13 -27.84
N CYS A 136 -0.54 -18.58 -27.32
CA CYS A 136 -1.46 -19.35 -26.48
C CYS A 136 -1.99 -20.61 -27.21
N PRO A 137 -1.57 -21.83 -26.81
CA PRO A 137 -1.82 -23.02 -27.62
C PRO A 137 -3.30 -23.45 -27.62
N THR A 138 -4.03 -23.13 -26.56
CA THR A 138 -5.45 -23.45 -26.42
C THR A 138 -6.38 -22.33 -26.87
N GLY A 139 -5.84 -21.17 -27.27
CA GLY A 139 -6.63 -19.97 -27.55
C GLY A 139 -7.36 -19.41 -26.32
N ALA A 140 -6.88 -19.75 -25.11
CA ALA A 140 -7.43 -19.22 -23.86
C ALA A 140 -7.10 -17.74 -23.64
N LEU A 141 -5.96 -17.26 -24.13
CA LEU A 141 -5.54 -15.87 -24.05
C LEU A 141 -5.47 -15.30 -25.46
N ASP A 142 -6.21 -14.23 -25.71
CA ASP A 142 -6.19 -13.51 -26.98
C ASP A 142 -6.06 -11.98 -26.78
N PHE A 143 -5.73 -11.26 -27.84
CA PHE A 143 -5.76 -9.81 -27.90
C PHE A 143 -6.66 -9.38 -29.04
N ARG A 144 -7.80 -8.77 -28.69
CA ARG A 144 -8.90 -8.47 -29.61
C ARG A 144 -9.69 -7.25 -29.14
N GLU A 145 -10.72 -6.89 -29.90
CA GLU A 145 -11.72 -5.92 -29.46
C GLU A 145 -12.53 -6.48 -28.29
N ILE A 146 -12.70 -5.66 -27.25
CA ILE A 146 -13.39 -6.02 -26.01
C ILE A 146 -14.31 -4.90 -25.57
N GLU A 147 -15.25 -5.23 -24.70
CA GLU A 147 -16.03 -4.25 -23.94
C GLU A 147 -15.28 -3.91 -22.64
N ILE A 148 -14.88 -2.64 -22.46
CA ILE A 148 -14.29 -2.19 -21.20
C ILE A 148 -15.41 -1.99 -20.19
N LYS A 149 -15.42 -2.81 -19.16
CA LYS A 149 -16.31 -2.69 -18.01
C LYS A 149 -15.59 -3.11 -16.74
N GLU A 150 -16.13 -2.65 -15.61
CA GLU A 150 -15.78 -3.22 -14.31
C GLU A 150 -16.07 -4.73 -14.37
N GLN A 151 -15.09 -5.54 -13.99
CA GLN A 151 -15.21 -6.99 -14.12
C GLN A 151 -16.10 -7.55 -13.00
N SER A 152 -16.82 -8.63 -13.31
CA SER A 152 -17.54 -9.42 -12.31
C SER A 152 -16.58 -10.02 -11.28
N ARG A 153 -17.12 -10.48 -10.15
CA ARG A 153 -16.35 -11.10 -9.07
C ARG A 153 -15.71 -12.42 -9.52
N ILE A 154 -14.50 -12.34 -10.07
CA ILE A 154 -13.70 -13.47 -10.52
C ILE A 154 -12.59 -13.70 -9.51
N ALA A 155 -12.37 -14.95 -9.10
CA ALA A 155 -11.36 -15.25 -8.09
C ALA A 155 -9.97 -14.80 -8.58
N GLY A 156 -9.26 -14.05 -7.73
CA GLY A 156 -7.96 -13.46 -8.10
C GLY A 156 -8.04 -12.13 -8.85
N PHE A 157 -9.24 -11.65 -9.20
CA PHE A 157 -9.44 -10.32 -9.75
C PHE A 157 -9.91 -9.39 -8.65
N THR A 158 -9.16 -8.33 -8.40
CA THR A 158 -9.41 -7.40 -7.30
C THR A 158 -10.42 -6.32 -7.71
N GLU A 159 -11.50 -6.19 -6.93
CA GLU A 159 -12.62 -5.26 -7.17
C GLU A 159 -12.30 -3.84 -6.68
N ILE A 160 -11.22 -3.22 -7.17
CA ILE A 160 -10.77 -1.91 -6.66
C ILE A 160 -11.28 -0.74 -7.52
N GLY A 161 -12.54 -0.77 -7.98
CA GLY A 161 -13.15 0.34 -8.73
C GLY A 161 -12.32 0.79 -9.94
N VAL A 162 -11.59 -0.15 -10.55
CA VAL A 162 -10.70 0.08 -11.70
C VAL A 162 -11.37 -0.46 -12.95
N THR A 163 -11.12 0.18 -14.10
CA THR A 163 -11.58 -0.23 -15.43
C THR A 163 -10.44 -0.86 -16.25
N PRO A 164 -10.14 -2.15 -16.04
CA PRO A 164 -9.04 -2.85 -16.71
C PRO A 164 -9.39 -3.16 -18.18
N ARG A 165 -8.40 -3.16 -19.08
CA ARG A 165 -8.57 -3.59 -20.47
C ARG A 165 -8.36 -5.10 -20.61
N ILE A 166 -9.18 -5.86 -19.89
CA ILE A 166 -9.28 -7.31 -19.99
C ILE A 166 -10.74 -7.73 -19.89
N GLU A 167 -11.17 -8.63 -20.77
CA GLU A 167 -12.45 -9.31 -20.69
C GLU A 167 -12.18 -10.77 -20.31
N VAL A 168 -12.86 -11.26 -19.28
CA VAL A 168 -12.68 -12.63 -18.80
C VAL A 168 -13.97 -13.41 -18.98
N MET A 169 -13.90 -14.52 -19.72
CA MET A 169 -14.98 -15.49 -19.79
C MET A 169 -14.89 -16.41 -18.58
N GLU A 170 -15.91 -16.34 -17.72
CA GLU A 170 -16.00 -17.12 -16.50
C GLU A 170 -16.09 -18.64 -16.76
N LEU A 171 -15.78 -19.41 -15.72
CA LEU A 171 -16.01 -20.85 -15.73
C LEU A 171 -17.49 -21.17 -15.91
N ARG A 172 -17.78 -22.05 -16.87
CA ARG A 172 -19.13 -22.61 -17.06
C ARG A 172 -19.51 -23.54 -15.90
N GLN A 173 -18.57 -24.38 -15.46
CA GLN A 173 -18.74 -25.28 -14.32
C GLN A 173 -18.01 -24.71 -13.10
N LYS A 174 -18.78 -24.29 -12.09
CA LYS A 174 -18.23 -23.72 -10.83
C LYS A 174 -18.03 -24.76 -9.73
N LYS A 175 -18.38 -26.03 -9.99
CA LYS A 175 -18.19 -27.19 -9.10
C LYS A 175 -16.89 -27.91 -9.43
N GLY A 176 -16.38 -28.69 -8.47
CA GLY A 176 -15.29 -29.62 -8.72
C GLY A 176 -15.66 -30.78 -9.67
N PRO A 177 -14.69 -31.65 -9.98
CA PRO A 177 -14.92 -32.80 -10.85
C PRO A 177 -15.93 -33.78 -10.24
N GLU A 178 -16.63 -34.53 -11.09
CA GLU A 178 -17.42 -35.68 -10.65
C GLU A 178 -16.48 -36.77 -10.13
N MET A 179 -16.77 -37.29 -8.93
CA MET A 179 -15.96 -38.30 -8.28
C MET A 179 -16.73 -39.60 -8.13
N ALA A 180 -16.02 -40.73 -8.25
CA ALA A 180 -16.59 -42.06 -8.06
C ALA A 180 -16.83 -42.42 -6.59
N LYS A 181 -16.25 -41.68 -5.65
CA LYS A 181 -16.37 -41.93 -4.20
C LYS A 181 -16.59 -40.61 -3.48
N ASP A 182 -17.45 -40.64 -2.48
CA ASP A 182 -17.61 -39.53 -1.54
C ASP A 182 -16.39 -39.45 -0.63
N ILE A 183 -15.92 -38.22 -0.38
CA ILE A 183 -14.74 -37.96 0.43
C ILE A 183 -15.14 -37.76 1.89
N SER A 184 -14.35 -38.32 2.81
CA SER A 184 -14.62 -38.24 4.24
C SER A 184 -14.38 -36.82 4.80
N LYS A 185 -15.02 -36.52 5.93
CA LYS A 185 -14.82 -35.24 6.63
C LYS A 185 -13.38 -35.06 7.15
N GLU A 186 -12.68 -36.15 7.49
CA GLU A 186 -11.25 -36.08 7.86
C GLU A 186 -10.36 -35.68 6.68
N GLU A 187 -10.60 -36.23 5.49
CA GLU A 187 -9.85 -35.88 4.28
C GLU A 187 -10.04 -34.38 3.93
N ILE A 188 -11.27 -33.86 4.06
CA ILE A 188 -11.58 -32.42 3.85
C ILE A 188 -10.77 -31.52 4.81
N LYS A 189 -10.67 -31.90 6.10
CA LYS A 189 -9.86 -31.13 7.07
C LYS A 189 -8.38 -31.09 6.72
N THR A 190 -7.85 -32.18 6.16
CA THR A 190 -6.46 -32.27 5.72
C THR A 190 -6.16 -31.28 4.60
N TYR A 191 -7.07 -31.11 3.64
CA TYR A 191 -6.90 -30.13 2.57
C TYR A 191 -6.88 -28.68 3.06
N LYS A 192 -7.64 -28.35 4.11
CA LYS A 192 -7.65 -27.01 4.72
C LYS A 192 -6.29 -26.62 5.31
N SER A 193 -5.57 -27.58 5.91
CA SER A 193 -4.25 -27.30 6.52
C SER A 193 -3.13 -27.11 5.50
N LEU A 194 -3.30 -27.62 4.28
CA LEU A 194 -2.35 -27.50 3.17
C LEU A 194 -2.40 -26.16 2.44
N SER A 195 -3.39 -25.29 2.73
CA SER A 195 -3.47 -23.96 2.13
C SER A 195 -2.27 -23.09 2.54
N SER A 196 -1.34 -22.88 1.62
CA SER A 196 -0.17 -22.02 1.84
C SER A 196 -0.57 -20.55 1.99
N LYS A 197 -0.06 -19.87 3.02
CA LYS A 197 -0.21 -18.42 3.15
C LYS A 197 0.76 -17.69 2.21
N THR A 198 0.23 -16.82 1.36
CA THR A 198 1.05 -15.91 0.55
C THR A 198 1.73 -14.88 1.44
N ALA A 199 3.04 -14.65 1.23
CA ALA A 199 3.78 -13.62 1.95
C ALA A 199 3.27 -12.21 1.62
N SER A 200 3.20 -11.35 2.64
CA SER A 200 2.84 -9.94 2.47
C SER A 200 3.87 -9.20 1.61
N LYS A 201 3.41 -8.25 0.81
CA LYS A 201 4.29 -7.40 0.01
C LYS A 201 5.01 -6.35 0.86
N ILE A 202 4.40 -6.01 2.00
CA ILE A 202 4.85 -4.98 2.94
C ILE A 202 5.47 -5.68 4.14
N THR A 203 6.69 -5.31 4.48
CA THR A 203 7.41 -5.89 5.62
C THR A 203 8.17 -4.82 6.37
N LEU A 204 8.23 -4.95 7.69
CA LEU A 204 8.99 -4.01 8.53
C LEU A 204 10.47 -3.93 8.09
N LYS A 205 11.06 -5.06 7.69
CA LYS A 205 12.46 -5.10 7.20
C LYS A 205 12.68 -4.22 5.97
N ARG A 206 11.70 -4.10 5.07
CA ARG A 206 11.79 -3.27 3.87
C ARG A 206 11.43 -1.82 4.12
N GLU A 207 10.49 -1.57 5.05
CA GLU A 207 9.86 -0.26 5.23
C GLU A 207 10.23 0.45 6.56
N TRP A 208 11.21 -0.03 7.32
CA TRP A 208 11.59 0.55 8.62
C TRP A 208 11.96 2.04 8.55
N VAL A 209 12.54 2.47 7.43
CA VAL A 209 12.90 3.88 7.18
C VAL A 209 11.64 4.75 7.13
N LEU A 210 10.55 4.26 6.54
CA LEU A 210 9.28 4.98 6.47
C LEU A 210 8.61 5.07 7.85
N VAL A 211 8.73 4.03 8.68
CA VAL A 211 8.28 4.08 10.09
C VAL A 211 8.98 5.24 10.81
N LEU A 212 10.31 5.30 10.73
CA LEU A 212 11.10 6.34 11.40
C LEU A 212 10.78 7.74 10.85
N PHE A 213 10.75 7.89 9.52
CA PHE A 213 10.39 9.15 8.86
C PHE A 213 9.03 9.68 9.37
N THR A 214 8.00 8.84 9.37
CA THR A 214 6.65 9.29 9.75
C THR A 214 6.51 9.63 11.23
N LEU A 215 7.26 8.97 12.13
CA LEU A 215 7.33 9.35 13.54
C LEU A 215 8.06 10.68 13.75
N ILE A 216 9.15 10.94 13.00
CA ILE A 216 9.86 12.23 13.05
C ILE A 216 8.95 13.36 12.55
N VAL A 217 8.18 13.15 11.48
CA VAL A 217 7.21 14.14 10.97
C VAL A 217 6.17 14.49 12.05
N ALA A 218 5.57 13.48 12.70
CA ALA A 218 4.61 13.70 13.78
C ALA A 218 5.23 14.49 14.94
N PHE A 219 6.45 14.11 15.35
CA PHE A 219 7.19 14.77 16.41
C PHE A 219 7.48 16.23 16.08
N LEU A 220 8.09 16.50 14.92
CA LEU A 220 8.47 17.85 14.50
C LEU A 220 7.27 18.78 14.40
N ASN A 221 6.15 18.30 13.85
CA ASN A 221 4.93 19.09 13.74
C ASN A 221 4.36 19.43 15.12
N GLY A 222 4.18 18.43 15.98
CA GLY A 222 3.66 18.65 17.33
C GLY A 222 4.60 19.51 18.20
N TYR A 223 5.92 19.28 18.09
CA TYR A 223 6.93 20.09 18.76
C TYR A 223 6.79 21.56 18.32
N PHE A 224 6.84 21.86 17.01
CA PHE A 224 6.75 23.24 16.51
C PHE A 224 5.48 23.95 16.97
N VAL A 225 4.33 23.29 16.89
CA VAL A 225 3.06 23.88 17.33
C VAL A 225 3.11 24.19 18.82
N ALA A 226 3.63 23.29 19.66
CA ALA A 226 3.77 23.55 21.08
C ALA A 226 4.72 24.73 21.40
N GLY A 227 5.81 24.88 20.63
CA GLY A 227 6.73 26.01 20.76
C GLY A 227 6.10 27.36 20.38
N MET A 228 5.25 27.39 19.35
CA MET A 228 4.57 28.61 18.90
C MET A 228 3.62 29.20 19.95
N PHE A 229 3.04 28.36 20.80
CA PHE A 229 2.15 28.77 21.89
C PHE A 229 2.89 28.89 23.24
N GLU A 230 4.21 29.06 23.21
CA GLU A 230 5.10 29.34 24.34
C GLU A 230 5.09 28.29 25.47
N TYR A 231 4.74 27.05 25.15
CA TYR A 231 4.69 26.00 26.18
C TYR A 231 6.07 25.45 26.59
N LYS A 232 7.13 25.67 25.78
CA LYS A 232 8.51 25.23 26.08
C LYS A 232 9.56 25.97 25.25
N GLU A 233 10.79 26.09 25.78
CA GLU A 233 11.94 26.57 25.01
C GLU A 233 12.22 25.71 23.78
N PHE A 234 12.34 26.38 22.64
CA PHE A 234 12.41 25.76 21.34
C PHE A 234 13.84 25.77 20.78
N SER A 235 14.36 24.61 20.38
CA SER A 235 15.68 24.51 19.76
C SER A 235 15.57 24.48 18.23
N PRO A 236 16.00 25.54 17.52
CA PRO A 236 16.04 25.56 16.05
C PRO A 236 16.91 24.42 15.51
N TRP A 237 17.97 24.05 16.23
CA TRP A 237 18.90 22.99 15.86
C TRP A 237 18.26 21.60 15.95
N LEU A 238 17.38 21.37 16.93
CA LEU A 238 16.63 20.12 17.02
C LEU A 238 15.64 20.00 15.85
N PHE A 239 14.89 21.08 15.56
CA PHE A 239 13.93 21.12 14.45
C PHE A 239 14.63 20.92 13.09
N GLY A 240 15.67 21.72 12.81
CA GLY A 240 16.42 21.64 11.57
C GLY A 240 17.18 20.32 11.43
N GLY A 241 17.83 19.85 12.49
CA GLY A 241 18.61 18.61 12.49
C GLY A 241 17.75 17.37 12.22
N LEU A 242 16.64 17.21 12.95
CA LEU A 242 15.70 16.11 12.70
C LEU A 242 14.97 16.26 11.36
N GLY A 243 14.68 17.49 10.93
CA GLY A 243 14.09 17.76 9.63
C GLY A 243 14.97 17.31 8.46
N VAL A 244 16.26 17.67 8.50
CA VAL A 244 17.25 17.23 7.50
C VAL A 244 17.46 15.72 7.54
N LEU A 245 17.55 15.12 8.74
CA LEU A 245 17.64 13.67 8.90
C LEU A 245 16.46 12.96 8.23
N SER A 246 15.25 13.45 8.47
CA SER A 246 14.02 12.91 7.90
C SER A 246 13.99 12.99 6.36
N LEU A 247 14.39 14.12 5.78
CA LEU A 247 14.59 14.24 4.32
C LEU A 247 15.65 13.29 3.77
N GLY A 248 16.74 13.10 4.52
CA GLY A 248 17.79 12.13 4.19
C GLY A 248 17.22 10.71 4.14
N LEU A 249 16.51 10.30 5.21
CA LEU A 249 15.88 8.99 5.34
C LEU A 249 14.88 8.71 4.20
N SER A 250 14.00 9.67 3.87
CA SER A 250 13.04 9.49 2.78
C SER A 250 13.70 9.31 1.41
N SER A 251 14.92 9.81 1.20
CA SER A 251 15.66 9.58 -0.05
C SER A 251 16.31 8.19 -0.14
N VAL A 252 16.55 7.50 0.99
CA VAL A 252 17.33 6.25 1.02
C VAL A 252 16.63 5.13 0.25
N HIS A 253 15.30 5.07 0.29
CA HIS A 253 14.52 4.02 -0.33
C HIS A 253 14.27 4.24 -1.84
N LEU A 254 14.66 5.39 -2.39
CA LEU A 254 14.50 5.70 -3.82
C LEU A 254 15.55 4.97 -4.66
N GLY A 255 15.10 4.29 -5.71
CA GLY A 255 16.02 3.64 -6.65
C GLY A 255 16.82 4.62 -7.53
N LYS A 256 16.33 5.84 -7.79
CA LYS A 256 17.06 6.90 -8.51
C LYS A 256 17.11 8.21 -7.72
N LYS A 257 17.96 8.25 -6.69
CA LYS A 257 18.10 9.38 -5.75
C LYS A 257 18.33 10.74 -6.43
N LEU A 258 19.18 10.80 -7.47
CA LEU A 258 19.45 12.04 -8.21
C LEU A 258 18.23 12.62 -8.94
N LYS A 259 17.18 11.82 -9.15
CA LYS A 259 15.93 12.24 -9.79
C LYS A 259 14.84 12.58 -8.77
N ALA A 260 15.14 12.61 -7.46
CA ALA A 260 14.17 12.86 -6.39
C ALA A 260 13.38 14.15 -6.56
N TRP A 261 13.98 15.19 -7.17
CA TRP A 261 13.29 16.46 -7.49
C TRP A 261 12.03 16.27 -8.34
N ARG A 262 11.94 15.19 -9.13
CA ARG A 262 10.73 14.88 -9.92
C ARG A 262 9.53 14.50 -9.07
N ALA A 263 9.72 14.20 -7.79
CA ALA A 263 8.66 13.69 -6.93
C ALA A 263 7.54 14.72 -6.65
N VAL A 264 7.75 16.00 -6.95
CA VAL A 264 6.74 17.07 -6.80
C VAL A 264 6.02 17.43 -8.11
N LEU A 265 6.22 16.67 -9.19
CA LEU A 265 5.63 17.02 -10.49
C LEU A 265 4.12 16.72 -10.58
N ASN A 266 3.58 15.84 -9.73
CA ASN A 266 2.18 15.42 -9.77
C ASN A 266 1.39 15.82 -8.51
N ILE A 267 1.49 17.07 -8.07
CA ILE A 267 0.80 17.59 -6.87
C ILE A 267 -0.73 17.45 -6.97
N ARG A 268 -1.28 17.50 -8.19
CA ARG A 268 -2.74 17.41 -8.41
C ARG A 268 -3.30 16.02 -8.05
N ASN A 269 -2.60 14.94 -8.37
CA ASN A 269 -3.14 13.58 -8.20
C ASN A 269 -2.39 12.74 -7.17
N SER A 270 -1.08 12.91 -7.02
CA SER A 270 -0.26 12.10 -6.12
C SER A 270 -0.21 12.70 -4.72
N TRP A 271 -0.75 11.97 -3.73
CA TRP A 271 -0.58 12.32 -2.32
C TRP A 271 0.89 12.33 -1.89
N LEU A 272 1.72 11.48 -2.50
CA LEU A 272 3.17 11.47 -2.24
C LEU A 272 3.84 12.77 -2.75
N SER A 273 3.38 13.35 -3.86
CA SER A 273 3.85 14.67 -4.29
C SER A 273 3.45 15.78 -3.32
N ARG A 274 2.22 15.72 -2.78
CA ARG A 274 1.73 16.68 -1.78
C ARG A 274 2.49 16.57 -0.47
N GLU A 275 2.76 15.36 -0.03
CA GLU A 275 3.58 15.07 1.15
C GLU A 275 4.95 15.75 1.04
N ILE A 276 5.68 15.48 -0.04
CA ILE A 276 7.03 16.02 -0.25
C ILE A 276 6.99 17.55 -0.33
N LEU A 277 6.00 18.11 -1.03
CA LEU A 277 5.82 19.57 -1.13
C LEU A 277 5.56 20.19 0.24
N PHE A 278 4.52 19.74 0.95
CA PHE A 278 4.13 20.33 2.23
C PHE A 278 5.18 20.11 3.31
N TYR A 279 5.88 18.98 3.30
CA TYR A 279 6.97 18.74 4.24
C TYR A 279 8.17 19.65 3.96
N SER A 280 8.51 19.87 2.68
CA SER A 280 9.58 20.82 2.31
C SER A 280 9.22 22.26 2.67
N LEU A 281 7.97 22.66 2.44
CA LEU A 281 7.46 23.97 2.86
C LEU A 281 7.52 24.11 4.38
N PHE A 282 7.00 23.13 5.12
CA PHE A 282 7.03 23.09 6.58
C PHE A 282 8.45 23.31 7.14
N LEU A 283 9.44 22.56 6.64
CA LEU A 283 10.82 22.68 7.12
C LEU A 283 11.46 24.02 6.73
N SER A 284 11.27 24.48 5.49
CA SER A 284 11.86 25.73 5.01
C SER A 284 11.26 26.95 5.71
N THR A 285 9.93 27.04 5.80
CA THR A 285 9.28 28.14 6.53
C THR A 285 9.52 28.05 8.02
N GLY A 286 9.62 26.85 8.59
CA GLY A 286 9.93 26.65 10.00
C GLY A 286 11.33 27.14 10.35
N MET A 287 12.34 26.82 9.52
CA MET A 287 13.69 27.36 9.68
C MET A 287 13.72 28.87 9.51
N LEU A 288 13.05 29.43 8.50
CA LEU A 288 12.97 30.88 8.32
C LEU A 288 12.32 31.59 9.51
N TRP A 289 11.30 31.00 10.13
CA TRP A 289 10.64 31.56 11.30
C TRP A 289 11.58 31.76 12.50
N PHE A 290 12.60 30.89 12.66
CA PHE A 290 13.60 31.06 13.73
C PHE A 290 14.57 32.22 13.52
N PHE A 291 14.81 32.64 12.27
CA PHE A 291 15.84 33.63 11.94
C PHE A 291 15.27 34.98 11.50
N LEU A 292 13.97 35.06 11.23
CA LEU A 292 13.28 36.31 10.93
C LEU A 292 12.60 36.88 12.17
N PRO A 293 12.29 38.19 12.20
CA PRO A 293 11.42 38.75 13.23
C PRO A 293 10.14 37.91 13.29
N GLN A 294 9.83 37.36 14.47
CA GLN A 294 8.79 36.36 14.68
C GLN A 294 7.39 36.95 14.44
N THR A 295 7.02 37.09 13.17
CA THR A 295 5.67 37.47 12.79
C THR A 295 4.75 36.28 12.96
N ASN A 296 3.60 36.49 13.61
CA ASN A 296 2.61 35.44 13.86
C ASN A 296 2.14 34.74 12.57
N TYR A 297 2.08 35.49 11.45
CA TYR A 297 1.65 34.97 10.15
C TYR A 297 2.54 33.84 9.62
N LEU A 298 3.86 33.98 9.74
CA LEU A 298 4.79 32.95 9.28
C LEU A 298 4.67 31.69 10.15
N GLY A 299 4.51 31.85 11.47
CA GLY A 299 4.26 30.72 12.39
C GLY A 299 2.99 29.94 12.04
N TYR A 300 1.89 30.62 11.75
CA TYR A 300 0.65 29.97 11.31
C TYR A 300 0.80 29.25 9.97
N ALA A 301 1.59 29.79 9.04
CA ALA A 301 1.90 29.12 7.77
C ALA A 301 2.68 27.81 8.01
N VAL A 302 3.65 27.81 8.93
CA VAL A 302 4.39 26.59 9.30
C VAL A 302 3.44 25.53 9.86
N ILE A 303 2.54 25.91 10.79
CA ILE A 303 1.54 25.00 11.36
C ILE A 303 0.65 24.40 10.26
N LEU A 304 0.17 25.23 9.34
CA LEU A 304 -0.66 24.78 8.21
C LEU A 304 0.08 23.76 7.35
N PHE A 305 1.33 24.03 6.96
CA PHE A 305 2.14 23.11 6.16
C PHE A 305 2.49 21.83 6.91
N GLY A 306 2.76 21.91 8.22
CA GLY A 306 3.04 20.75 9.06
C GLY A 306 1.86 19.78 9.13
N TYR A 307 0.64 20.29 9.39
CA TYR A 307 -0.57 19.46 9.37
C TYR A 307 -0.94 18.99 7.97
N ALA A 308 -0.75 19.79 6.92
CA ALA A 308 -0.95 19.37 5.54
C ALA A 308 0.01 18.24 5.13
N ALA A 309 1.25 18.28 5.61
CA ALA A 309 2.22 17.20 5.43
C ALA A 309 1.76 15.94 6.17
N ALA A 310 1.42 16.03 7.46
CA ALA A 310 0.93 14.91 8.26
C ALA A 310 -0.32 14.25 7.64
N TRP A 311 -1.27 15.05 7.16
CA TRP A 311 -2.45 14.57 6.46
C TRP A 311 -2.09 13.88 5.13
N SER A 312 -1.17 14.46 4.36
CA SER A 312 -0.73 13.87 3.10
C SER A 312 -0.05 12.52 3.30
N VAL A 313 0.77 12.39 4.36
CA VAL A 313 1.36 11.11 4.78
C VAL A 313 0.25 10.09 5.00
N ASP A 314 -0.76 10.39 5.83
CA ASP A 314 -1.87 9.47 6.11
C ASP A 314 -2.62 9.06 4.83
N LYS A 315 -2.77 9.96 3.85
CA LYS A 315 -3.40 9.65 2.56
C LYS A 315 -2.56 8.78 1.64
N VAL A 316 -1.22 8.84 1.70
CA VAL A 316 -0.35 7.91 0.95
C VAL A 316 -0.61 6.47 1.38
N TYR A 317 -0.81 6.22 2.67
CA TYR A 317 -1.07 4.89 3.21
C TYR A 317 -2.49 4.37 2.96
N LEU A 318 -3.44 5.20 2.53
CA LEU A 318 -4.77 4.71 2.10
C LEU A 318 -4.72 3.89 0.81
N VAL A 319 -3.61 3.94 0.06
CA VAL A 319 -3.38 3.04 -1.07
C VAL A 319 -3.05 1.62 -0.60
N LEU A 320 -2.43 1.50 0.58
CA LEU A 320 -2.40 0.23 1.28
C LEU A 320 -3.81 -0.04 1.76
N ILE A 321 -4.20 -1.29 1.91
CA ILE A 321 -5.56 -1.60 2.33
C ILE A 321 -5.58 -1.65 3.86
N PRO A 322 -6.01 -0.60 4.60
CA PRO A 322 -6.69 -0.86 5.84
C PRO A 322 -8.09 -1.30 5.40
N LYS A 323 -8.37 -2.59 5.55
CA LYS A 323 -9.67 -3.18 5.26
C LYS A 323 -10.83 -2.51 6.05
N THR A 324 -10.54 -1.58 6.97
CA THR A 324 -11.53 -0.79 7.71
C THR A 324 -12.27 0.21 6.82
N ARG A 325 -13.60 0.31 6.95
CA ARG A 325 -14.42 1.30 6.22
C ARG A 325 -14.13 2.76 6.59
N ILE A 326 -13.48 2.98 7.74
CA ILE A 326 -13.18 4.32 8.26
C ILE A 326 -11.77 4.70 7.80
N GLY A 327 -11.64 5.83 7.10
CA GLY A 327 -10.36 6.38 6.63
C GLY A 327 -9.45 6.95 7.73
N TRP A 328 -9.78 6.69 9.00
CA TRP A 328 -9.04 7.11 10.20
C TRP A 328 -8.61 5.86 10.98
N HIS A 329 -7.38 5.86 11.45
CA HIS A 329 -6.80 4.79 12.25
C HIS A 329 -5.92 5.35 13.37
N SER A 330 -5.70 4.56 14.42
CA SER A 330 -4.96 5.01 15.61
C SER A 330 -3.53 5.43 15.31
N SER A 331 -2.89 4.84 14.29
CA SER A 331 -1.53 5.15 13.85
C SER A 331 -1.43 6.32 12.84
N SER A 332 -2.48 7.14 12.73
CA SER A 332 -2.50 8.37 11.92
C SER A 332 -1.45 9.36 12.42
N ILE A 333 -0.65 9.87 11.49
CA ILE A 333 0.40 10.87 11.75
C ILE A 333 -0.21 12.20 12.15
N PHE A 334 -1.38 12.54 11.61
CA PHE A 334 -2.13 13.71 12.06
C PHE A 334 -2.48 13.60 13.55
N LEU A 335 -3.09 12.50 13.99
CA LEU A 335 -3.43 12.29 15.41
C LEU A 335 -2.18 12.20 16.30
N SER A 336 -1.11 11.54 15.84
CA SER A 336 0.16 11.49 16.57
C SER A 336 0.77 12.88 16.70
N SER A 337 0.66 13.76 15.71
CA SER A 337 1.18 15.13 15.80
C SER A 337 0.39 15.98 16.80
N LEU A 338 -0.94 15.81 16.88
CA LEU A 338 -1.76 16.44 17.92
C LEU A 338 -1.40 15.93 19.32
N LEU A 339 -1.13 14.63 19.45
CA LEU A 339 -0.69 14.04 20.71
C LEU A 339 0.67 14.60 21.14
N VAL A 340 1.64 14.72 20.23
CA VAL A 340 2.92 15.34 20.57
C VAL A 340 2.72 16.80 20.98
N MET A 341 1.91 17.57 20.24
CA MET A 341 1.58 18.95 20.61
C MET A 341 1.01 19.03 22.03
N SER A 342 0.06 18.17 22.40
CA SER A 342 -0.56 18.19 23.72
C SER A 342 0.38 17.75 24.84
N LEU A 343 1.37 16.89 24.55
CA LEU A 343 2.38 16.44 25.52
C LEU A 343 3.41 17.51 25.85
N PHE A 344 3.78 18.32 24.87
CA PHE A 344 4.67 19.47 25.04
C PHE A 344 3.93 20.74 25.46
N GLY A 345 2.60 20.77 25.29
CA GLY A 345 1.69 21.80 25.78
C GLY A 345 1.22 21.55 27.22
N VAL A 346 0.28 22.39 27.65
CA VAL A 346 -0.16 22.48 29.06
C VAL A 346 -1.44 21.71 29.36
N ASP A 347 -2.22 21.36 28.33
CA ASP A 347 -3.55 20.82 28.54
C ASP A 347 -3.58 19.27 28.58
N HIS A 348 -3.59 18.75 29.80
CA HIS A 348 -3.77 17.33 30.07
C HIS A 348 -5.14 16.80 29.60
N LEU A 349 -6.20 17.62 29.59
CA LEU A 349 -7.51 17.22 29.07
C LEU A 349 -7.43 16.94 27.57
N ILE A 350 -6.74 17.80 26.80
CA ILE A 350 -6.52 17.56 25.36
C ILE A 350 -5.75 16.26 25.14
N THR A 351 -4.69 16.03 25.93
CA THR A 351 -3.93 14.76 25.87
C THR A 351 -4.82 13.55 26.14
N ALA A 352 -5.65 13.60 27.18
CA ALA A 352 -6.59 12.52 27.51
C ALA A 352 -7.62 12.28 26.40
N ILE A 353 -8.17 13.35 25.80
CA ILE A 353 -9.12 13.27 24.69
C ILE A 353 -8.47 12.58 23.49
N ILE A 354 -7.25 13.00 23.10
CA ILE A 354 -6.55 12.41 21.95
C ILE A 354 -6.20 10.94 22.20
N LEU A 355 -5.71 10.61 23.39
CA LEU A 355 -5.45 9.21 23.79
C LEU A 355 -6.73 8.37 23.77
N GLY A 356 -7.85 8.93 24.23
CA GLY A 356 -9.16 8.28 24.16
C GLY A 356 -9.61 8.01 22.73
N ILE A 357 -9.50 8.99 21.83
CA ILE A 357 -9.79 8.82 20.40
C ILE A 357 -8.90 7.74 19.79
N LYS A 358 -7.59 7.77 20.06
CA LYS A 358 -6.64 6.78 19.55
C LYS A 358 -6.93 5.38 20.11
N PHE A 359 -7.35 5.26 21.37
CA PHE A 359 -7.77 3.98 21.96
C PHE A 359 -9.02 3.41 21.29
N LEU A 360 -10.03 4.25 21.03
CA LEU A 360 -11.24 3.84 20.32
C LEU A 360 -10.93 3.39 18.89
N LEU A 361 -10.12 4.16 18.15
CA LEU A 361 -9.69 3.79 16.80
C LEU A 361 -8.83 2.53 16.78
N TYR A 362 -7.97 2.34 17.77
CA TYR A 362 -7.13 1.15 17.91
C TYR A 362 -8.00 -0.08 18.18
N THR A 363 -8.94 0.02 19.10
CA THR A 363 -9.89 -1.04 19.42
C THR A 363 -10.76 -1.39 18.22
N TYR A 364 -11.28 -0.39 17.51
CA TYR A 364 -12.02 -0.59 16.25
C TYR A 364 -11.18 -1.32 15.21
N ARG A 365 -9.92 -0.92 15.02
CA ARG A 365 -8.98 -1.61 14.11
C ARG A 365 -8.83 -3.07 14.52
N LYS A 366 -8.64 -3.37 15.81
CA LYS A 366 -8.47 -4.75 16.29
C LYS A 366 -9.70 -5.62 16.11
N ILE A 367 -10.88 -5.11 16.48
CA ILE A 367 -12.15 -5.81 16.26
C ILE A 367 -12.33 -6.10 14.77
N TYR A 368 -12.07 -5.10 13.92
CA TYR A 368 -12.19 -5.25 12.48
C TYR A 368 -11.30 -6.40 11.95
N PHE A 369 -10.01 -6.41 12.31
CA PHE A 369 -9.07 -7.44 11.85
C PHE A 369 -9.44 -8.83 12.39
N GLN A 370 -9.89 -8.92 13.64
CA GLN A 370 -10.31 -10.16 14.27
C GLN A 370 -11.58 -10.74 13.60
N MET A 371 -12.56 -9.89 13.26
CA MET A 371 -13.75 -10.29 12.49
C MET A 371 -13.41 -10.82 11.09
N HIS A 372 -12.28 -10.42 10.52
CA HIS A 372 -11.82 -10.86 9.20
C HIS A 372 -10.69 -11.91 9.28
N ALA A 373 -10.62 -12.65 10.41
CA ALA A 373 -9.71 -13.77 10.64
C ALA A 373 -8.21 -13.44 10.51
N TYR A 374 -7.82 -12.18 10.73
CA TYR A 374 -6.40 -11.82 10.82
C TYR A 374 -5.86 -12.14 12.23
N PRO A 375 -4.69 -12.79 12.33
CA PRO A 375 -4.10 -13.08 13.62
C PRO A 375 -3.64 -11.80 14.32
N ILE A 376 -3.98 -11.67 15.60
CA ILE A 376 -3.51 -10.57 16.46
C ILE A 376 -2.07 -10.86 16.88
N ASN A 377 -1.18 -9.87 16.71
CA ASN A 377 0.18 -9.96 17.20
C ASN A 377 0.27 -9.46 18.65
N TYR A 378 0.08 -10.36 19.61
CA TYR A 378 0.11 -10.02 21.04
C TYR A 378 1.43 -9.38 21.49
N TRP A 379 2.56 -9.71 20.86
CA TRP A 379 3.87 -9.12 21.19
C TRP A 379 3.95 -7.62 20.91
N LEU A 380 3.10 -7.08 20.04
CA LEU A 380 3.01 -5.64 19.77
C LEU A 380 1.79 -5.03 20.44
N SER A 381 0.66 -5.75 20.39
CA SER A 381 -0.61 -5.26 20.96
C SER A 381 -0.53 -5.04 22.47
N ILE A 382 0.12 -5.95 23.22
CA ILE A 382 0.23 -5.82 24.68
C ILE A 382 1.09 -4.61 25.06
N PRO A 383 2.33 -4.44 24.55
CA PRO A 383 3.11 -3.22 24.80
C PRO A 383 2.40 -1.94 24.36
N ARG A 384 1.68 -1.93 23.23
CA ARG A 384 0.87 -0.78 22.82
C ARG A 384 -0.17 -0.43 23.86
N ILE A 385 -0.91 -1.41 24.37
CA ILE A 385 -1.95 -1.16 25.38
C ILE A 385 -1.35 -0.65 26.68
N ILE A 386 -0.27 -1.30 27.15
CA ILE A 386 0.39 -0.94 28.40
C ILE A 386 0.99 0.47 28.30
N PHE A 387 1.88 0.72 27.36
CA PHE A 387 2.65 1.98 27.29
C PHE A 387 1.88 3.11 26.61
N GLY A 388 0.95 2.79 25.71
CA GLY A 388 0.15 3.78 24.98
C GLY A 388 -1.09 4.26 25.71
N PHE A 389 -1.67 3.45 26.61
CA PHE A 389 -2.96 3.77 27.25
C PHE A 389 -2.96 3.56 28.77
N ILE A 390 -2.59 2.37 29.27
CA ILE A 390 -2.70 2.05 30.71
C ILE A 390 -1.74 2.91 31.54
N VAL A 391 -0.45 2.86 31.23
CA VAL A 391 0.59 3.61 31.96
C VAL A 391 0.30 5.12 31.91
N PRO A 392 -0.05 5.71 30.74
CA PRO A 392 -0.45 7.11 30.71
C PRO A 392 -1.63 7.45 31.63
N VAL A 393 -2.69 6.64 31.65
CA VAL A 393 -3.85 6.86 32.52
C VAL A 393 -3.51 6.72 34.00
N LEU A 394 -2.68 5.73 34.38
CA LEU A 394 -2.27 5.53 35.78
C LEU A 394 -1.40 6.67 36.30
N LEU A 395 -0.59 7.26 35.43
CA LEU A 395 0.30 8.34 35.80
C LEU A 395 -0.40 9.72 35.69
N PHE A 396 -1.49 9.81 34.92
CA PHE A 396 -2.28 11.03 34.68
C PHE A 396 -2.64 11.85 35.93
N PRO A 397 -3.06 11.25 37.08
CA PRO A 397 -3.45 12.00 38.27
C PRO A 397 -2.29 12.68 39.01
N ASN A 398 -1.04 12.35 38.68
CA ASN A 398 0.16 12.76 39.43
C ASN A 398 1.03 13.79 38.69
N TYR A 399 0.58 14.32 37.56
CA TYR A 399 1.38 15.26 36.77
C TYR A 399 1.04 16.72 37.06
N TYR A 400 2.08 17.45 37.47
CA TYR A 400 2.16 18.89 37.40
C TYR A 400 3.00 19.28 36.18
N GLU A 401 2.76 20.48 35.67
CA GLU A 401 3.57 21.11 34.64
C GLU A 401 5.04 21.25 35.08
N PRO A 402 6.02 20.91 34.22
CA PRO A 402 5.90 20.34 32.88
C PRO A 402 5.77 18.80 32.86
N THR A 403 5.12 18.25 31.83
CA THR A 403 5.00 16.80 31.58
C THR A 403 6.36 16.07 31.72
N PRO A 404 6.50 15.10 32.64
CA PRO A 404 7.77 14.41 32.86
C PRO A 404 8.24 13.60 31.66
N LEU A 405 9.56 13.61 31.43
CA LEU A 405 10.20 12.92 30.31
C LEU A 405 9.82 11.44 30.21
N ASN A 406 9.68 10.76 31.35
CA ASN A 406 9.27 9.36 31.39
C ASN A 406 7.87 9.13 30.80
N PHE A 407 6.94 10.07 30.99
CA PHE A 407 5.60 10.00 30.40
C PHE A 407 5.65 10.09 28.88
N MET A 408 6.42 11.05 28.35
CA MET A 408 6.65 11.21 26.92
C MET A 408 7.32 9.96 26.32
N ILE A 409 8.26 9.34 27.02
CA ILE A 409 8.92 8.10 26.59
C ILE A 409 7.90 6.96 26.48
N PHE A 410 7.05 6.74 27.49
CA PHE A 410 6.06 5.66 27.45
C PHE A 410 5.07 5.85 26.29
N ILE A 411 4.54 7.06 26.11
CA ILE A 411 3.65 7.33 24.98
C ILE A 411 4.39 7.17 23.64
N GLY A 412 5.64 7.62 23.56
CA GLY A 412 6.49 7.42 22.37
C GLY A 412 6.69 5.94 22.02
N ILE A 413 6.93 5.08 23.02
CA ILE A 413 6.98 3.62 22.85
C ILE A 413 5.63 3.11 22.35
N GLY A 414 4.53 3.55 22.96
CA GLY A 414 3.19 3.22 22.49
C GLY A 414 2.97 3.58 21.02
N GLU A 415 3.32 4.80 20.61
CA GLU A 415 3.17 5.24 19.22
C GLU A 415 4.04 4.45 18.24
N LEU A 416 5.28 4.12 18.64
CA LEU A 416 6.16 3.25 17.86
C LEU A 416 5.54 1.86 17.67
N MET A 417 5.01 1.26 18.74
CA MET A 417 4.36 -0.06 18.67
C MET A 417 3.13 -0.03 17.76
N ASP A 418 2.27 0.98 17.87
CA ASP A 418 1.10 1.15 16.99
C ASP A 418 1.51 1.26 15.53
N ARG A 419 2.59 2.01 15.25
CA ARG A 419 3.07 2.20 13.89
C ARG A 419 3.67 0.92 13.32
N ILE A 420 4.52 0.23 14.06
CA ILE A 420 5.09 -1.06 13.63
C ILE A 420 3.98 -2.06 13.34
N GLU A 421 3.00 -2.13 14.23
CA GLU A 421 1.89 -3.06 14.08
C GLU A 421 1.02 -2.73 12.88
N PHE A 422 0.71 -1.45 12.66
CA PHE A 422 0.01 -1.00 11.45
C PHE A 422 0.73 -1.43 10.16
N TYR A 423 2.07 -1.39 10.11
CA TYR A 423 2.83 -1.84 8.95
C TYR A 423 2.82 -3.36 8.75
N LEU A 424 2.70 -4.14 9.82
CA LEU A 424 2.54 -5.60 9.73
C LEU A 424 1.13 -6.00 9.33
N GLU A 425 0.14 -5.17 9.68
CA GLU A 425 -1.26 -5.33 9.31
C GLU A 425 -1.55 -4.82 7.89
N ALA A 426 -0.77 -3.85 7.41
CA ALA A 426 -0.89 -3.31 6.07
C ALA A 426 -0.39 -4.33 5.03
N ASP A 427 -1.22 -4.58 4.03
CA ASP A 427 -0.86 -5.39 2.87
C ASP A 427 -1.55 -4.87 1.62
N ILE A 428 -1.11 -5.36 0.47
CA ILE A 428 -1.73 -5.12 -0.83
C ILE A 428 -2.38 -6.43 -1.24
N ILE A 429 -3.69 -6.40 -1.50
CA ILE A 429 -4.37 -7.56 -2.06
C ILE A 429 -3.88 -7.72 -3.50
N THR A 430 -2.89 -8.60 -3.65
CA THR A 430 -2.43 -9.05 -4.97
C THR A 430 -3.40 -10.10 -5.52
N PRO A 431 -3.39 -10.36 -6.84
CA PRO A 431 -4.18 -11.45 -7.41
C PRO A 431 -3.98 -12.81 -6.71
N LYS A 432 -2.73 -13.13 -6.35
CA LYS A 432 -2.42 -14.36 -5.60
C LYS A 432 -3.09 -14.38 -4.23
N LYS A 433 -3.03 -13.25 -3.50
CA LYS A 433 -3.67 -13.14 -2.19
C LYS A 433 -5.19 -13.19 -2.30
N GLN A 434 -5.76 -12.59 -3.33
CA GLN A 434 -7.20 -12.64 -3.58
C GLN A 434 -7.66 -14.08 -3.87
N ILE A 435 -6.93 -14.85 -4.68
CA ILE A 435 -7.20 -16.29 -4.90
C ILE A 435 -7.21 -17.06 -3.58
N GLU A 436 -6.22 -16.82 -2.71
CA GLU A 436 -6.13 -17.47 -1.40
C GLU A 436 -7.35 -17.12 -0.52
N LEU A 437 -7.76 -15.84 -0.49
CA LEU A 437 -8.93 -15.40 0.27
C LEU A 437 -10.23 -16.02 -0.26
N ASP A 438 -10.43 -16.04 -1.58
CA ASP A 438 -11.62 -16.63 -2.21
C ASP A 438 -11.67 -18.15 -1.98
N LEU A 439 -10.52 -18.81 -1.96
CA LEU A 439 -10.38 -20.23 -1.70
C LEU A 439 -10.72 -20.57 -0.24
N LEU A 440 -10.18 -19.82 0.72
CA LEU A 440 -10.51 -19.96 2.14
C LEU A 440 -11.99 -19.73 2.40
N GLN A 441 -12.59 -18.70 1.79
CA GLN A 441 -14.02 -18.43 1.91
C GLN A 441 -14.87 -19.60 1.41
N LYS A 442 -14.51 -20.21 0.28
CA LYS A 442 -15.24 -21.38 -0.23
C LYS A 442 -15.06 -22.62 0.65
N LEU A 443 -13.87 -22.85 1.18
CA LEU A 443 -13.62 -23.97 2.10
C LEU A 443 -14.44 -23.83 3.39
N GLU A 444 -14.59 -22.61 3.92
CA GLU A 444 -15.43 -22.36 5.09
C GLU A 444 -16.89 -22.74 4.81
N ASN A 445 -17.44 -22.31 3.67
CA ASN A 445 -18.80 -22.62 3.24
C ASN A 445 -19.06 -24.13 3.00
N ILE A 446 -18.03 -24.91 2.65
CA ILE A 446 -18.16 -26.37 2.49
C ILE A 446 -18.21 -27.06 3.87
N THR A 447 -17.52 -26.50 4.87
CA THR A 447 -17.40 -27.11 6.20
C THR A 447 -18.49 -26.71 7.20
N SER A 448 -19.17 -25.59 6.95
CA SER A 448 -20.36 -25.12 7.69
C SER A 448 -21.60 -25.86 7.24
#